data_AF-A0A9P4YS37-F1
#
_entry.id   AF-A0A9P4YS37-F1
#
_cell.length_a   1.000
_cell.length_b   1.000
_cell.length_c   1.000
_cell.angle_alpha   90.00
_cell.angle_beta   90.00
_cell.angle_gamma   90.00
#
_symmetry.space_group_name_H-M   'P 1'
#
loop_
_entity.id
_entity.type
_entity.pdbx_description
1 polymer ?
#
loop_
_entity_poly.entity_id
_entity_poly.type
_entity_poly.pdbx_seq_one_letter_code
_entity_poly.pdbx_strand_id
1 'polypeptide(L)'
;MHDVVNIVELLARRAYIEYCMGMRNIGNLPTLTKINVFRGLFRNAEILGSTAECIAYDAMSSATAYAPTPSGSISLSCPDSLKPTDLQRSTKHNPWIDLFPLPRMRDNCIFAFHGPDPLDNDDLRSDVLEVGLDAPSAADMQLLVWGNPWDPRNWEVSEAFVKKWGMLLRGCDEILQSTNYWRQMRGEKKLAIEYSA
;
A
#
# COMPACT_ATOMS: atom_id res chain seq x y z
N MET A 1 13.44 6.22 -4.93
CA MET A 1 14.16 5.32 -3.99
C MET A 1 15.25 6.06 -3.22
N HIS A 2 16.13 6.81 -3.89
CA HIS A 2 17.13 7.68 -3.23
C HIS A 2 16.51 8.64 -2.20
N ASP A 3 15.37 9.25 -2.52
CA ASP A 3 14.69 10.18 -1.59
C ASP A 3 14.17 9.49 -0.33
N VAL A 4 13.64 8.27 -0.45
CA VAL A 4 13.12 7.50 0.70
C VAL A 4 14.27 7.05 1.62
N VAL A 5 15.42 6.65 1.07
CA VAL A 5 16.61 6.31 1.86
C VAL A 5 17.06 7.51 2.68
N ASN A 6 17.16 8.69 2.05
CA ASN A 6 17.51 9.94 2.74
C ASN A 6 16.49 10.28 3.84
N ILE A 7 15.19 10.12 3.58
CA ILE A 7 14.15 10.37 4.59
C ILE A 7 14.27 9.41 5.78
N VAL A 8 14.55 8.13 5.54
CA VAL A 8 14.76 7.14 6.62
C VAL A 8 15.96 7.54 7.48
N GLU A 9 17.08 7.94 6.87
CA GLU A 9 18.27 8.38 7.61
C GLU A 9 18.01 9.65 8.42
N LEU A 10 17.34 10.63 7.84
CA LEU A 10 16.96 11.88 8.51
C LEU A 10 16.00 11.61 9.67
N LEU A 11 14.99 10.78 9.47
CA LEU A 11 14.06 10.38 10.52
C LEU A 11 14.77 9.65 11.66
N ALA A 12 15.66 8.70 11.33
CA ALA A 12 16.44 7.96 12.33
C ALA A 12 17.35 8.89 13.14
N ARG A 13 18.04 9.82 12.48
CA ARG A 13 18.88 10.82 13.13
C ARG A 13 18.08 11.73 14.05
N ARG A 14 16.94 12.24 13.57
CA ARG A 14 16.02 13.07 14.37
C ARG A 14 15.51 12.33 15.61
N ALA A 15 14.98 11.12 15.41
CA ALA A 15 14.45 10.29 16.49
C ALA A 15 15.53 9.94 17.54
N TYR A 16 16.77 9.69 17.11
CA TYR A 16 17.89 9.43 18.02
C TYR A 16 18.24 10.66 18.86
N ILE A 17 18.34 11.85 18.25
CA ILE A 17 18.63 13.10 18.98
C ILE A 17 17.51 13.39 19.99
N GLU A 18 16.25 13.29 19.58
CA GLU A 18 15.09 13.51 20.45
C GLU A 18 15.10 12.52 21.64
N TYR A 19 15.40 11.24 21.39
CA TYR A 19 15.56 10.24 22.44
C TYR A 19 16.68 10.59 23.43
N CYS A 20 17.87 10.97 22.94
CA CYS A 20 19.00 11.38 23.79
C CYS A 20 18.68 12.61 24.64
N MET A 21 17.79 13.48 24.17
CA MET A 21 17.30 14.65 24.91
C MET A 21 16.14 14.34 25.85
N GLY A 22 15.71 13.08 25.96
CA GLY A 22 14.56 12.67 26.79
C GLY A 22 13.21 13.10 26.22
N MET A 23 13.16 13.50 24.95
CA MET A 23 11.93 13.93 24.27
C MET A 23 11.28 12.73 23.57
N ARG A 24 10.05 12.38 23.97
CA ARG A 24 9.21 11.46 23.19
C ARG A 24 8.38 12.26 22.20
N ASN A 25 8.77 12.24 20.92
CA ASN A 25 8.04 12.95 19.86
C ASN A 25 7.15 11.98 19.07
N ILE A 26 5.86 11.97 19.40
CA ILE A 26 4.84 11.22 18.66
C ILE A 26 4.59 11.76 17.23
N GLY A 27 5.08 12.97 16.93
CA GLY A 27 4.97 13.59 15.60
C GLY A 27 5.76 12.86 14.51
N ASN A 28 6.67 11.95 14.87
CA ASN A 28 7.38 11.09 13.90
C ASN A 28 6.53 9.91 13.40
N LEU A 29 5.41 9.60 14.07
CA LEU A 29 4.60 8.42 13.77
C LEU A 29 4.04 8.41 12.35
N PRO A 30 3.46 9.51 11.80
CA PRO A 30 2.96 9.53 10.42
C PRO A 30 4.03 9.22 9.37
N THR A 31 5.23 9.76 9.52
CA THR A 31 6.34 9.46 8.61
C THR A 31 6.76 7.99 8.73
N LEU A 32 6.82 7.46 9.96
CA LEU A 32 7.19 6.07 10.19
C LEU A 32 6.17 5.09 9.60
N THR A 33 4.86 5.36 9.71
CA THR A 33 3.83 4.50 9.13
C THR A 33 3.91 4.49 7.61
N LYS A 34 4.14 5.65 6.97
CA LYS A 34 4.39 5.74 5.52
C LYS A 34 5.63 4.95 5.08
N ILE A 35 6.74 5.04 5.83
CA ILE A 35 7.93 4.23 5.58
C ILE A 35 7.62 2.73 5.68
N ASN A 36 6.80 2.30 6.64
CA ASN A 36 6.41 0.91 6.79
C ASN A 36 5.56 0.41 5.61
N VAL A 37 4.64 1.24 5.11
CA VAL A 37 3.87 0.93 3.89
C VAL A 37 4.81 0.80 2.68
N PHE A 38 5.69 1.77 2.46
CA PHE A 38 6.65 1.74 1.37
C PHE A 38 7.52 0.47 1.41
N ARG A 39 8.07 0.14 2.60
CA ARG A 39 8.84 -1.09 2.82
C ARG A 39 8.01 -2.34 2.58
N GLY A 40 6.75 -2.33 2.99
CA GLY A 40 5.82 -3.44 2.79
C GLY A 40 5.58 -3.72 1.31
N LEU A 41 5.28 -2.68 0.54
CA LEU A 41 5.06 -2.77 -0.90
C LEU A 41 6.35 -3.21 -1.62
N PHE A 42 7.50 -2.66 -1.24
CA PHE A 42 8.80 -3.08 -1.77
C PHE A 42 9.06 -4.58 -1.53
N ARG A 43 8.73 -5.08 -0.34
CA ARG A 43 8.89 -6.50 -0.01
C ARG A 43 7.94 -7.40 -0.82
N ASN A 44 6.72 -6.94 -1.08
CA ASN A 44 5.81 -7.65 -1.99
C ASN A 44 6.34 -7.66 -3.43
N ALA A 45 6.97 -6.57 -3.88
CA ALA A 45 7.62 -6.48 -5.18
C ALA A 45 8.79 -7.49 -5.33
N GLU A 46 9.59 -7.68 -4.26
CA GLU A 46 10.63 -8.72 -4.22
C GLU A 46 10.05 -10.13 -4.36
N ILE A 47 8.92 -10.42 -3.70
CA ILE A 47 8.24 -11.72 -3.78
C ILE A 47 7.72 -11.99 -5.20
N LEU A 48 7.23 -10.95 -5.86
CA LEU A 48 6.75 -11.00 -7.24
C LEU A 48 7.90 -11.04 -8.28
N GLY A 49 9.14 -10.88 -7.85
CA GLY A 49 10.32 -10.95 -8.73
C GLY A 49 10.56 -9.68 -9.56
N SER A 50 9.90 -8.56 -9.24
CA SER A 50 10.11 -7.28 -9.95
C SER A 50 10.05 -6.10 -8.98
N THR A 51 11.22 -5.54 -8.63
CA THR A 51 11.34 -4.42 -7.68
C THR A 51 11.42 -3.05 -8.33
N ALA A 52 12.09 -2.93 -9.48
CA ALA A 52 12.35 -1.64 -10.13
C ALA A 52 11.18 -1.16 -11.00
N GLU A 53 10.51 -2.08 -11.70
CA GLU A 53 9.43 -1.75 -12.63
C GLU A 53 8.16 -1.37 -11.86
N CYS A 54 7.80 -2.12 -10.82
CA CYS A 54 6.57 -1.85 -10.06
C CYS A 54 6.58 -0.51 -9.30
N ILE A 55 7.73 0.13 -9.12
CA ILE A 55 7.87 1.39 -8.37
C ILE A 55 8.22 2.56 -9.31
N ALA A 56 8.54 2.32 -10.57
CA ALA A 56 8.77 3.40 -11.52
C ALA A 56 7.46 4.13 -11.87
N TYR A 57 7.54 5.44 -12.05
CA TYR A 57 6.37 6.31 -12.28
C TYR A 57 5.67 5.97 -13.61
N ASP A 58 6.44 5.74 -14.67
CA ASP A 58 5.93 5.46 -16.03
C ASP A 58 5.78 3.96 -16.33
N ALA A 59 5.88 3.10 -15.32
CA ALA A 59 5.77 1.67 -15.56
C ALA A 59 4.33 1.29 -15.93
N MET A 60 4.17 0.71 -17.12
CA MET A 60 2.95 0.04 -17.52
C MET A 60 3.23 -1.45 -17.59
N SER A 61 2.46 -2.25 -16.86
CA SER A 61 2.57 -3.69 -16.92
C SER A 61 2.05 -4.13 -18.29
N SER A 62 2.88 -4.76 -19.12
CA SER A 62 2.32 -5.54 -20.22
C SER A 62 1.46 -6.64 -19.59
N ALA A 63 0.28 -6.96 -20.14
CA ALA A 63 -0.58 -8.04 -19.63
C ALA A 63 0.15 -9.41 -19.50
N THR A 64 1.37 -9.49 -20.05
CA THR A 64 2.32 -10.59 -20.05
C THR A 64 3.54 -10.43 -19.12
N ALA A 65 3.64 -9.37 -18.31
CA ALA A 65 4.84 -9.10 -17.50
C ALA A 65 5.09 -10.14 -16.40
N TYR A 66 4.05 -10.90 -16.02
CA TYR A 66 4.16 -12.09 -15.16
C TYR A 66 4.14 -13.40 -15.94
N ALA A 67 4.43 -13.37 -17.24
CA ALA A 67 4.78 -14.61 -17.94
C ALA A 67 6.05 -15.12 -17.27
N PRO A 68 6.02 -16.33 -16.67
CA PRO A 68 7.23 -16.90 -16.09
C PRO A 68 8.27 -16.91 -17.19
N THR A 69 9.38 -16.21 -16.96
CA THR A 69 10.51 -16.27 -17.87
C THR A 69 10.86 -17.75 -18.09
N PRO A 70 11.36 -18.13 -19.28
CA PRO A 70 11.77 -19.51 -19.55
C PRO A 70 12.81 -20.05 -18.54
N SER A 71 13.41 -19.14 -17.77
CA SER A 71 14.27 -19.40 -16.61
C SER A 71 13.57 -19.01 -15.29
N GLY A 72 12.66 -19.86 -14.82
CA GLY A 72 12.61 -20.20 -13.40
C GLY A 72 11.58 -19.48 -12.52
N SER A 73 10.41 -20.12 -12.40
CA SER A 73 9.49 -20.09 -11.25
C SER A 73 9.00 -18.72 -10.75
N ILE A 74 7.69 -18.48 -10.87
CA ILE A 74 6.97 -17.94 -9.70
C ILE A 74 7.40 -18.87 -8.56
N SER A 75 8.15 -18.37 -7.60
CA SER A 75 8.60 -19.19 -6.48
C SER A 75 7.39 -20.00 -6.00
N LEU A 76 7.56 -21.29 -5.77
CA LEU A 76 6.55 -22.14 -5.10
C LEU A 76 6.12 -21.55 -3.72
N SER A 77 6.74 -20.44 -3.29
CA SER A 77 6.45 -19.63 -2.11
C SER A 77 5.65 -18.35 -2.32
N CYS A 78 5.09 -18.04 -3.51
CA CYS A 78 4.29 -16.82 -3.70
C CYS A 78 2.94 -16.95 -2.94
N PRO A 79 2.66 -16.06 -1.96
CA PRO A 79 1.41 -16.08 -1.20
C PRO A 79 0.18 -15.92 -2.09
N ASP A 80 -0.91 -16.63 -1.77
CA ASP A 80 -2.16 -16.58 -2.55
C ASP A 80 -2.72 -15.16 -2.73
N SER A 81 -2.54 -14.31 -1.72
CA SER A 81 -2.93 -12.90 -1.70
C SER A 81 -2.24 -12.04 -2.76
N LEU A 82 -1.04 -12.44 -3.21
CA LEU A 82 -0.25 -11.71 -4.22
C LEU A 82 -0.37 -12.31 -5.62
N LYS A 83 -0.92 -13.53 -5.75
CA LYS A 83 -1.14 -14.13 -7.08
C LYS A 83 -2.02 -13.21 -7.94
N PRO A 84 -1.73 -13.07 -9.24
CA PRO A 84 -2.54 -12.23 -10.11
C PRO A 84 -3.96 -12.77 -10.23
N THR A 85 -4.95 -11.89 -10.33
CA THR A 85 -6.34 -12.25 -10.65
C THR A 85 -6.49 -12.54 -12.15
N ASP A 86 -7.65 -13.07 -12.56
CA ASP A 86 -7.97 -13.24 -13.98
C ASP A 86 -8.03 -11.90 -14.72
N LEU A 87 -8.60 -10.87 -14.08
CA LEU A 87 -8.68 -9.52 -14.66
C LEU A 87 -7.29 -8.93 -14.87
N GLN A 88 -6.39 -9.08 -13.90
CA GLN A 88 -5.01 -8.63 -14.00
C GLN A 88 -4.25 -9.32 -15.14
N ARG A 89 -4.53 -10.60 -15.42
CA ARG A 89 -3.94 -11.33 -16.56
C ARG A 89 -4.44 -10.85 -17.91
N SER A 90 -5.68 -10.38 -17.99
CA SER A 90 -6.30 -9.97 -19.26
C SER A 90 -6.21 -8.47 -19.55
N THR A 91 -5.86 -7.65 -18.56
CA THR A 91 -6.00 -6.19 -18.63
C THR A 91 -4.67 -5.49 -18.34
N LYS A 92 -4.26 -4.59 -19.24
CA LYS A 92 -3.09 -3.71 -19.03
C LYS A 92 -3.37 -2.75 -17.86
N HIS A 93 -2.47 -2.66 -16.89
CA HIS A 93 -2.61 -1.79 -15.71
C HIS A 93 -1.23 -1.36 -15.16
N ASN A 94 -1.22 -0.45 -14.19
CA ASN A 94 0.02 0.00 -13.55
C ASN A 94 0.52 -1.06 -12.54
N PRO A 95 1.77 -1.58 -12.64
CA PRO A 95 2.20 -2.72 -11.84
C PRO A 95 2.32 -2.41 -10.33
N TRP A 96 2.35 -1.14 -9.91
CA TRP A 96 2.35 -0.83 -8.47
C TRP A 96 1.05 -1.31 -7.77
N ILE A 97 -0.03 -1.50 -8.52
CA ILE A 97 -1.30 -2.08 -8.02
C ILE A 97 -1.09 -3.53 -7.58
N ASP A 98 -0.22 -4.29 -8.25
CA ASP A 98 0.05 -5.70 -7.93
C ASP A 98 0.67 -5.90 -6.55
N LEU A 99 1.25 -4.84 -5.99
CA LEU A 99 1.96 -4.87 -4.72
C LEU A 99 1.01 -5.00 -3.52
N PHE A 100 -0.29 -4.76 -3.69
CA PHE A 100 -1.27 -4.93 -2.62
C PHE A 100 -1.69 -6.40 -2.47
N PRO A 101 -1.70 -6.96 -1.25
CA PRO A 101 -2.14 -8.34 -1.01
C PRO A 101 -3.67 -8.48 -0.98
N LEU A 102 -4.41 -7.65 -1.73
CA LEU A 102 -5.86 -7.57 -1.69
C LEU A 102 -6.41 -7.78 -3.11
N PRO A 103 -6.62 -9.04 -3.55
CA PRO A 103 -7.02 -9.36 -4.92
C PRO A 103 -8.24 -8.57 -5.41
N ARG A 104 -9.28 -8.46 -4.58
CA ARG A 104 -10.50 -7.70 -4.93
C ARG A 104 -10.22 -6.20 -5.08
N MET A 105 -9.42 -5.62 -4.19
CA MET A 105 -9.06 -4.21 -4.26
C MET A 105 -8.27 -3.91 -5.53
N ARG A 106 -7.36 -4.81 -5.94
CA ARG A 106 -6.59 -4.68 -7.18
C ARG A 106 -7.50 -4.65 -8.41
N ASP A 107 -8.49 -5.55 -8.46
CA ASP A 107 -9.49 -5.54 -9.52
C ASP A 107 -10.32 -4.24 -9.53
N ASN A 108 -10.73 -3.77 -8.35
CA ASN A 108 -11.44 -2.51 -8.22
C ASN A 108 -10.62 -1.31 -8.72
N CYS A 109 -9.30 -1.28 -8.45
CA CYS A 109 -8.40 -0.26 -8.99
C CYS A 109 -8.38 -0.28 -10.52
N ILE A 110 -8.26 -1.47 -11.13
CA ILE A 110 -8.26 -1.63 -12.59
C ILE A 110 -9.57 -1.09 -13.19
N PHE A 111 -10.72 -1.45 -12.61
CA PHE A 111 -12.00 -0.91 -13.07
C PHE A 111 -12.11 0.60 -12.86
N ALA A 112 -11.66 1.12 -11.72
CA ALA A 112 -11.78 2.53 -11.39
C ALA A 112 -10.88 3.41 -12.25
N PHE A 113 -9.69 2.95 -12.67
CA PHE A 113 -8.76 3.73 -13.49
C PHE A 113 -9.02 3.63 -14.99
N HIS A 114 -9.77 2.62 -15.45
CA HIS A 114 -10.11 2.42 -16.85
C HIS A 114 -11.61 2.59 -17.16
N GLY A 115 -12.39 3.01 -16.17
CA GLY A 115 -13.83 3.20 -16.26
C GLY A 115 -14.24 4.45 -17.04
N PRO A 116 -15.57 4.69 -17.19
CA PRO A 116 -16.12 5.84 -17.91
C PRO A 116 -15.83 7.19 -17.23
N ASP A 117 -15.65 7.20 -15.91
CA ASP A 117 -15.19 8.34 -15.12
C ASP A 117 -13.96 7.88 -14.31
N PRO A 118 -12.78 7.89 -14.94
CA PRO A 118 -11.61 7.25 -14.37
C PRO A 118 -11.07 8.05 -13.19
N LEU A 119 -10.82 7.36 -12.07
CA LEU A 119 -10.08 7.94 -10.96
C LEU A 119 -8.62 8.17 -11.37
N ASP A 120 -8.00 9.17 -10.77
CA ASP A 120 -6.58 9.46 -10.98
C ASP A 120 -5.71 8.43 -10.25
N ASN A 121 -5.06 7.56 -11.01
CA ASN A 121 -4.07 6.59 -10.52
C ASN A 121 -2.92 7.28 -9.78
N ASP A 122 -2.48 8.44 -10.25
CA ASP A 122 -1.33 9.15 -9.68
C ASP A 122 -1.71 9.80 -8.36
N ASP A 123 -2.96 10.23 -8.19
CA ASP A 123 -3.48 10.74 -6.91
C ASP A 123 -3.52 9.63 -5.84
N LEU A 124 -4.05 8.44 -6.15
CA LEU A 124 -3.99 7.31 -5.21
C LEU A 124 -2.53 6.93 -4.92
N ARG A 125 -1.69 6.87 -5.96
CA ARG A 125 -0.27 6.54 -5.81
C ARG A 125 0.44 7.53 -4.89
N SER A 126 0.18 8.83 -5.02
CA SER A 126 0.75 9.87 -4.17
C SER A 126 0.29 9.68 -2.71
N ASP A 127 -1.01 9.48 -2.49
CA ASP A 127 -1.56 9.22 -1.16
C ASP A 127 -0.97 7.96 -0.51
N VAL A 128 -0.52 6.97 -1.28
CA VAL A 128 0.06 5.74 -0.75
C VAL A 128 1.59 5.81 -0.60
N LEU A 129 2.30 6.29 -1.61
CA LEU A 129 3.75 6.16 -1.75
C LEU A 129 4.53 7.43 -1.47
N GLU A 130 3.89 8.59 -1.42
CA GLU A 130 4.59 9.84 -1.10
C GLU A 130 4.98 9.83 0.39
N VAL A 131 6.29 9.90 0.63
CA VAL A 131 6.88 9.97 1.97
C VAL A 131 7.55 11.33 2.10
N GLY A 132 7.18 12.12 3.11
CA GLY A 132 7.78 13.42 3.39
C GLY A 132 7.92 13.67 4.89
N LEU A 133 8.95 14.44 5.28
CA LEU A 133 9.18 14.83 6.69
C LEU A 133 8.22 15.92 7.17
N ASP A 134 7.68 16.73 6.24
CA ASP A 134 6.81 17.89 6.53
C ASP A 134 5.50 17.87 5.73
N ALA A 135 5.08 16.70 5.22
CA ALA A 135 3.86 16.57 4.41
C ALA A 135 2.62 16.91 5.26
N PRO A 136 1.96 18.09 5.06
CA PRO A 136 0.94 18.59 5.98
C PRO A 136 -0.40 17.84 5.89
N SER A 137 -0.60 17.04 4.86
CA SER A 137 -1.86 16.34 4.53
C SER A 137 -1.82 14.82 4.78
N ALA A 138 -0.64 14.25 5.06
CA ALA A 138 -0.43 12.81 5.02
C ALA A 138 -0.70 12.09 6.36
N ALA A 139 -0.92 12.84 7.44
CA ALA A 139 -1.19 12.25 8.76
C ALA A 139 -2.59 11.62 8.84
N ASP A 140 -3.57 12.07 8.05
CA ASP A 140 -4.91 11.49 8.11
C ASP A 140 -5.14 10.43 7.03
N MET A 141 -4.52 10.58 5.84
CA MET A 141 -4.57 9.61 4.73
C MET A 141 -3.51 8.52 4.91
N GLN A 142 -3.77 7.54 5.77
CA GLN A 142 -2.82 6.48 6.11
C GLN A 142 -3.33 5.10 5.72
N LEU A 143 -2.46 4.35 5.06
CA LEU A 143 -2.39 2.91 5.17
C LEU A 143 -1.41 2.56 6.29
N LEU A 144 -1.65 1.48 7.01
CA LEU A 144 -0.74 0.96 8.01
C LEU A 144 -0.44 -0.51 7.70
N VAL A 145 0.81 -0.90 7.94
CA VAL A 145 1.29 -2.28 7.84
C VAL A 145 1.83 -2.69 9.20
N TRP A 146 1.16 -3.65 9.83
CA TRP A 146 1.43 -4.14 11.19
C TRP A 146 2.38 -5.33 11.26
N GLY A 147 2.67 -5.97 10.12
CA GLY A 147 3.42 -7.21 10.06
C GLY A 147 3.85 -7.58 8.65
N ASN A 148 3.78 -8.87 8.31
CA ASN A 148 4.12 -9.35 6.98
C ASN A 148 3.22 -8.71 5.92
N PRO A 149 3.77 -7.98 4.93
CA PRO A 149 3.00 -7.17 3.99
C PRO A 149 2.24 -7.96 2.94
N TRP A 150 2.55 -9.24 2.76
CA TRP A 150 1.80 -10.14 1.88
C TRP A 150 0.58 -10.74 2.58
N ASP A 151 0.38 -10.55 3.89
CA ASP A 151 -0.79 -11.03 4.61
C ASP A 151 -1.83 -9.90 4.75
N PRO A 152 -3.04 -10.03 4.18
CA PRO A 152 -4.08 -9.00 4.26
C PRO A 152 -4.42 -8.58 5.69
N ARG A 153 -4.27 -9.48 6.68
CA ARG A 153 -4.59 -9.24 8.09
C ARG A 153 -3.63 -8.28 8.79
N ASN A 154 -2.54 -7.91 8.11
CA ASN A 154 -1.57 -6.94 8.62
C ASN A 154 -1.80 -5.54 8.06
N TRP A 155 -2.83 -5.33 7.24
CA TRP A 155 -3.13 -4.02 6.66
C TRP A 155 -4.27 -3.32 7.40
N GLU A 156 -4.16 -2.02 7.57
CA GLU A 156 -5.21 -1.17 8.13
C GLU A 156 -5.36 0.10 7.29
N VAL A 157 -6.60 0.55 7.09
CA VAL A 157 -6.94 1.82 6.43
C VAL A 157 -7.43 2.83 7.45
N SER A 158 -7.01 4.09 7.29
CA SER A 158 -7.54 5.20 8.10
C SER A 158 -8.94 5.64 7.65
N GLU A 159 -9.63 6.41 8.51
CA GLU A 159 -10.93 7.01 8.17
C GLU A 159 -10.85 7.93 6.95
N ALA A 160 -9.79 8.74 6.83
CA ALA A 160 -9.64 9.61 5.68
C ALA A 160 -9.39 8.80 4.40
N PHE A 161 -8.60 7.72 4.47
CA PHE A 161 -8.38 6.84 3.32
C PHE A 161 -9.69 6.24 2.85
N VAL A 162 -10.52 5.75 3.77
CA VAL A 162 -11.86 5.24 3.45
C VAL A 162 -12.74 6.32 2.84
N LYS A 163 -12.70 7.55 3.36
CA LYS A 163 -13.51 8.66 2.84
C LYS A 163 -13.19 8.99 1.37
N LYS A 164 -11.91 8.94 0.98
CA LYS A 164 -11.48 9.27 -0.39
C LYS A 164 -11.53 8.05 -1.32
N TRP A 165 -11.07 6.89 -0.84
CA TRP A 165 -10.82 5.70 -1.66
C TRP A 165 -11.72 4.50 -1.31
N GLY A 166 -12.74 4.68 -0.46
CA GLY A 166 -13.58 3.60 0.05
C GLY A 166 -14.27 2.76 -1.03
N MET A 167 -14.55 3.34 -2.20
CA MET A 167 -15.07 2.59 -3.35
C MET A 167 -14.12 1.49 -3.84
N LEU A 168 -12.80 1.69 -3.72
CA LEU A 168 -11.80 0.67 -4.06
C LEU A 168 -11.84 -0.52 -3.11
N LEU A 169 -12.40 -0.34 -1.91
CA LEU A 169 -12.53 -1.37 -0.86
C LEU A 169 -13.86 -2.13 -0.95
N ARG A 170 -14.66 -1.93 -2.01
CA ARG A 170 -15.95 -2.62 -2.18
C ARG A 170 -15.77 -4.13 -2.29
N GLY A 171 -16.44 -4.86 -1.40
CA GLY A 171 -16.34 -6.33 -1.32
C GLY A 171 -15.01 -6.85 -0.80
N CYS A 172 -14.18 -6.00 -0.18
CA CYS A 172 -12.94 -6.39 0.50
C CYS A 172 -13.21 -6.52 2.00
N ASP A 173 -13.88 -7.59 2.41
CA ASP A 173 -14.24 -7.78 3.83
C ASP A 173 -13.00 -7.97 4.71
N GLU A 174 -11.93 -8.55 4.15
CA GLU A 174 -10.68 -8.84 4.84
C GLU A 174 -9.97 -7.59 5.36
N ILE A 175 -9.93 -6.51 4.58
CA ILE A 175 -9.27 -5.26 4.99
C ILE A 175 -10.10 -4.51 6.04
N LEU A 176 -11.43 -4.60 5.97
CA LEU A 176 -12.32 -4.02 6.98
C LEU A 176 -12.22 -4.78 8.30
N GLN A 177 -12.18 -6.12 8.26
CA GLN A 177 -11.97 -6.95 9.44
C GLN A 177 -10.60 -6.67 10.07
N SER A 178 -9.55 -6.62 9.26
CA SER A 178 -8.18 -6.31 9.70
C SER A 178 -8.10 -4.92 10.34
N THR A 179 -8.66 -3.90 9.67
CA THR A 179 -8.73 -2.53 10.17
C THR A 179 -9.42 -2.47 11.53
N ASN A 180 -10.57 -3.12 11.66
CA ASN A 180 -11.31 -3.14 12.92
C ASN A 180 -10.60 -3.91 14.02
N TYR A 181 -9.90 -4.99 13.69
CA TYR A 181 -9.07 -5.72 14.65
C TYR A 181 -7.98 -4.81 15.25
N TRP A 182 -7.17 -4.15 14.41
CA TRP A 182 -6.07 -3.31 14.88
C TRP A 182 -6.54 -2.06 15.62
N ARG A 183 -7.64 -1.44 15.16
CA ARG A 183 -8.29 -0.32 15.87
C ARG A 183 -8.74 -0.73 17.27
N GLN A 184 -9.40 -1.88 17.41
CA GLN A 184 -9.85 -2.37 18.70
C GLN A 184 -8.68 -2.69 19.65
N MET A 185 -7.56 -3.21 19.14
CA MET A 185 -6.35 -3.45 19.94
C MET A 185 -5.79 -2.16 20.57
N ARG A 186 -6.07 -0.99 19.97
CA ARG A 186 -5.69 0.33 20.49
C ARG A 186 -6.83 1.05 21.25
N GLY A 187 -7.98 0.41 21.41
CA GLY A 187 -9.16 1.02 22.03
C GLY A 187 -9.92 2.00 21.15
N GLU A 188 -9.67 2.01 19.83
CA GLU A 188 -10.39 2.84 18.87
C GLU A 188 -11.74 2.22 18.48
N LYS A 189 -12.67 3.07 18.04
CA LYS A 189 -13.98 2.63 17.54
C LYS A 189 -13.82 1.89 16.21
N LYS A 190 -14.69 0.90 15.98
CA LYS A 190 -14.78 0.24 14.68
C LYS A 190 -15.14 1.26 13.59
N LEU A 191 -14.51 1.09 12.44
CA LEU A 191 -14.80 1.77 11.20
C LEU A 191 -15.87 0.99 10.44
N ALA A 192 -16.83 1.72 9.88
CA ALA A 192 -17.79 1.20 8.93
C ALA A 192 -17.53 1.87 7.58
N ILE A 193 -17.53 1.08 6.50
CA ILE A 193 -17.42 1.60 5.13
C ILE A 193 -18.82 1.68 4.57
N GLU A 194 -19.34 2.89 4.40
CA GLU A 194 -20.56 3.12 3.64
C GLU A 194 -20.18 3.25 2.17
N TYR A 195 -20.57 2.26 1.36
CA TYR A 195 -20.43 2.38 -0.09
C TYR A 195 -21.57 3.26 -0.58
N SER A 196 -21.28 4.49 -0.99
CA SER A 196 -22.23 5.30 -1.74
C SER A 196 -22.64 4.52 -3.01
N ALA A 197 -23.95 4.53 -3.27
CA ALA A 197 -24.60 3.80 -4.36
C ALA A 197 -24.17 4.32 -5.72
#